data_AF-A0A9P7FF07-F1
#
_entry.id   AF-A0A9P7FF07-F1
#
_cell.length_a   1.000
_cell.length_b   1.000
_cell.length_c   1.000
_cell.angle_alpha   90.00
_cell.angle_beta   90.00
_cell.angle_gamma   90.00
#
_symmetry.space_group_name_H-M   'P 1'
#
loop_
_entity.id
_entity.type
_entity.pdbx_description
1 polymer ?
#
loop_
_entity_poly.entity_id
_entity_poly.type
_entity_poly.pdbx_seq_one_letter_code
_entity_poly.pdbx_strand_id
1 'polypeptide(L)'
;MDSDDLIIQSLKNGAELQQQEDDDKEAALAIAATILVGVELARQDRIENRQPRRLYLCRPQLLPNPRKDTPWQVLFATQNNRAFITTMGLDVETL
;
A
#
# COMPACT_ATOMS: atom_id res chain seq x y z
N MET A 1 45.96 -15.41 34.24
CA MET A 1 44.72 -15.58 33.46
C MET A 1 44.94 -16.77 32.57
N ASP A 2 44.14 -17.81 32.75
CA ASP A 2 44.23 -19.03 31.95
C ASP A 2 43.75 -18.77 30.53
N SER A 3 44.35 -19.45 29.55
CA SER A 3 43.99 -19.32 28.13
C SER A 3 42.51 -19.60 27.85
N ASP A 4 41.86 -20.42 28.67
CA ASP A 4 40.45 -20.76 28.56
C ASP A 4 39.52 -19.58 28.90
N ASP A 5 39.90 -18.74 29.86
CA ASP A 5 39.12 -17.53 30.22
C ASP A 5 39.10 -16.53 29.06
N LEU A 6 40.21 -16.42 28.32
CA LEU A 6 40.34 -15.53 27.17
C LEU A 6 39.41 -15.97 26.02
N ILE A 7 39.30 -17.28 25.79
CA ILE A 7 38.42 -17.87 24.78
C ILE A 7 36.95 -17.63 25.16
N ILE A 8 36.59 -17.87 26.42
CA ILE A 8 35.22 -17.63 26.92
C ILE A 8 34.83 -16.16 26.74
N GLN A 9 35.74 -15.23 27.01
CA GLN A 9 35.45 -13.81 26.86
C GLN A 9 35.29 -13.39 25.40
N SER A 10 36.10 -13.93 24.49
CA SER A 10 35.94 -13.69 23.04
C SER A 10 34.60 -14.22 22.52
N LEU A 11 34.13 -15.38 22.99
CA LEU A 11 32.86 -15.96 22.59
C LEU A 11 31.66 -15.13 23.10
N LYS A 12 31.71 -14.64 24.35
CA LYS A 12 30.68 -13.76 24.90
C LYS A 12 30.56 -12.46 24.12
N ASN A 13 31.69 -11.81 23.86
CA ASN A 13 31.71 -10.56 23.08
C ASN A 13 31.15 -10.78 21.66
N GLY A 14 31.48 -11.90 21.01
CA GLY A 14 30.92 -12.25 19.71
C GLY A 14 29.41 -12.45 19.73
N ALA A 15 28.88 -13.12 20.77
CA ALA A 15 27.44 -13.31 20.95
C ALA A 15 26.71 -11.99 21.22
N GLU A 16 27.27 -11.12 22.06
CA GLU A 16 26.71 -9.79 22.36
C GLU A 16 26.67 -8.91 21.10
N LEU A 17 27.75 -8.89 20.32
CA LEU A 17 27.80 -8.15 19.05
C LEU A 17 26.75 -8.64 18.06
N GLN A 18 26.59 -9.96 17.95
CA GLN A 18 25.63 -10.55 17.04
C GLN A 18 24.18 -10.27 17.47
N GLN A 19 23.91 -10.33 18.78
CA GLN A 19 22.62 -10.01 19.33
C GLN A 19 22.27 -8.52 19.11
N GLN A 20 23.23 -7.62 19.28
CA GLN A 20 23.04 -6.20 19.01
C GLN A 20 22.81 -5.91 17.51
N GLU A 21 23.49 -6.62 16.62
CA GLU A 21 23.27 -6.48 15.18
C GLU A 21 21.86 -6.93 14.76
N ASP A 22 21.33 -7.97 15.41
CA ASP A 22 19.96 -8.44 15.18
C ASP A 22 18.92 -7.45 15.73
N ASP A 23 19.15 -6.89 16.92
CA ASP A 23 18.31 -5.84 17.51
C ASP A 23 18.29 -4.57 16.63
N ASP A 24 19.45 -4.16 16.10
CA ASP A 24 19.57 -3.01 15.19
C ASP A 24 18.82 -3.24 13.87
N LYS A 25 18.87 -4.45 13.32
CA LYS A 25 18.11 -4.84 12.13
C LYS A 25 16.61 -4.82 12.40
N GLU A 26 16.18 -5.34 13.55
CA GLU A 26 14.77 -5.33 13.95
C GLU A 26 14.26 -3.90 14.10
N ALA A 27 15.02 -3.02 14.75
CA ALA A 27 14.72 -1.61 14.88
C ALA A 27 14.63 -0.92 13.51
N ALA A 28 15.60 -1.17 12.62
CA ALA A 28 15.60 -0.62 11.27
C ALA A 28 14.37 -1.07 10.46
N LEU A 29 13.97 -2.33 10.59
CA LEU A 29 12.80 -2.88 9.90
C LEU A 29 11.49 -2.27 10.43
N ALA A 30 11.38 -2.10 11.76
CA ALA A 30 10.24 -1.43 12.39
C ALA A 30 10.12 0.04 11.94
N ILE A 31 11.24 0.76 11.85
CA ILE A 31 11.30 2.14 11.35
C ILE A 31 10.85 2.18 9.88
N ALA A 32 11.38 1.30 9.03
CA ALA A 32 11.01 1.24 7.61
C ALA A 32 9.51 0.96 7.41
N ALA A 33 8.95 0.01 8.16
CA ALA A 33 7.52 -0.28 8.16
C ALA A 33 6.69 0.94 8.59
N THR A 34 7.12 1.64 9.65
CA THR A 34 6.44 2.85 10.15
C THR A 34 6.42 3.96 9.09
N ILE A 35 7.56 4.19 8.41
CA ILE A 35 7.66 5.18 7.33
C ILE A 35 6.73 4.80 6.17
N LEU A 36 6.73 3.53 5.75
CA LEU A 36 5.88 3.05 4.66
C LEU A 36 4.40 3.29 4.97
N VAL A 37 3.95 2.92 6.17
CA VAL A 37 2.57 3.13 6.63
C VAL A 37 2.25 4.62 6.70
N GLY A 38 3.14 5.44 7.26
CA GLY A 38 2.97 6.89 7.34
C GLY A 38 2.84 7.57 5.96
N VAL A 39 3.60 7.10 4.97
CA VAL A 39 3.50 7.59 3.58
C VAL A 39 2.12 7.28 2.98
N GLU A 40 1.58 6.09 3.21
CA GLU A 40 0.29 5.69 2.67
C GLU A 40 -0.86 6.45 3.35
N LEU A 41 -0.82 6.61 4.68
CA LEU A 41 -1.80 7.42 5.41
C LEU A 41 -1.80 8.87 4.94
N ALA A 42 -0.61 9.49 4.82
CA ALA A 42 -0.50 10.86 4.33
C ALA A 42 -0.98 11.01 2.88
N ARG A 43 -0.86 9.97 2.06
CA ARG A 43 -1.41 9.95 0.69
C ARG A 43 -2.94 9.93 0.73
N GLN A 44 -3.54 9.10 1.57
CA GLN A 44 -5.00 9.01 1.74
C GLN A 44 -5.59 10.33 2.23
N ASP A 45 -5.02 10.91 3.30
CA ASP A 45 -5.45 12.21 3.83
C ASP A 45 -5.39 13.32 2.78
N ARG A 46 -4.37 13.33 1.91
CA ARG A 46 -4.28 14.29 0.81
C ARG A 46 -5.36 14.07 -0.25
N ILE A 47 -5.76 12.82 -0.52
CA ILE A 47 -6.84 12.51 -1.46
C ILE A 47 -8.18 12.97 -0.88
N GLU A 48 -8.43 12.68 0.40
CA GLU A 48 -9.64 13.08 1.11
C GLU A 48 -9.75 14.60 1.25
N ASN A 49 -8.69 15.27 1.69
CA ASN A 49 -8.68 16.74 1.81
C ASN A 49 -8.77 17.47 0.46
N ARG A 50 -8.38 16.83 -0.64
CA ARG A 50 -8.58 17.34 -2.01
C ARG A 50 -10.02 17.19 -2.49
N GLN A 51 -10.96 16.77 -1.64
CA GLN A 51 -12.38 16.72 -1.96
C GLN A 51 -13.18 17.95 -1.46
N PRO A 52 -12.97 19.18 -1.98
CA PRO A 52 -14.01 20.18 -1.93
C PRO A 52 -14.90 20.01 -3.18
N ARG A 53 -16.05 19.35 -3.02
CA ARG A 53 -17.27 19.60 -3.83
C ARG A 53 -17.22 19.29 -5.34
N ARG A 54 -16.27 18.49 -5.84
CA ARG A 54 -16.18 18.16 -7.28
C ARG A 54 -16.98 16.90 -7.61
N LEU A 55 -17.84 16.97 -8.64
CA LEU A 55 -18.67 15.85 -9.13
C LEU A 55 -17.95 14.93 -10.13
N TYR A 56 -16.65 15.12 -10.36
CA TYR A 56 -15.86 14.31 -11.30
C TYR A 56 -14.61 13.74 -10.64
N LEU A 57 -14.23 12.53 -11.04
CA LEU A 57 -13.04 11.85 -10.57
C LEU A 57 -11.76 12.49 -11.14
N CYS A 58 -10.82 12.80 -10.27
CA CYS A 58 -9.47 13.27 -10.60
C CYS A 58 -8.49 12.09 -10.58
N ARG A 59 -7.33 12.25 -11.24
CA ARG A 59 -6.29 11.21 -11.35
C ARG A 59 -5.96 10.42 -10.06
N PRO A 60 -5.90 11.04 -8.86
CA PRO A 60 -5.63 10.31 -7.60
C PRO A 60 -6.79 9.42 -7.14
N GLN A 61 -8.01 9.66 -7.62
CA GLN A 61 -9.24 8.91 -7.29
C GLN A 61 -9.50 7.78 -8.29
N LEU A 62 -8.65 7.65 -9.32
CA LEU A 62 -8.75 6.57 -10.30
C LEU A 62 -8.04 5.31 -9.76
N LEU A 63 -8.54 4.14 -10.19
CA LEU A 63 -7.87 2.86 -9.92
C LEU A 63 -6.41 2.87 -10.44
N PRO A 64 -5.49 2.12 -9.82
CA PRO A 64 -4.07 2.07 -10.22
C PRO A 64 -3.87 1.79 -11.71
N ASN A 65 -4.76 0.98 -12.31
CA ASN A 65 -4.89 0.83 -13.75
C ASN A 65 -6.30 1.26 -14.19
N PRO A 66 -6.51 2.53 -14.54
CA PRO A 66 -7.84 3.03 -14.88
C PRO A 66 -8.35 2.56 -16.24
N ARG A 67 -7.57 1.75 -16.97
CA ARG A 67 -7.93 1.20 -18.28
C ARG A 67 -8.40 -0.24 -18.21
N LYS A 68 -8.37 -0.88 -17.03
CA LYS A 68 -8.81 -2.27 -16.83
C LYS A 68 -9.69 -2.35 -15.58
N ASP A 69 -10.64 -3.27 -15.60
CA ASP A 69 -11.53 -3.61 -14.48
C ASP A 69 -12.24 -2.39 -13.86
N THR A 70 -12.50 -1.36 -14.67
CA THR A 70 -13.33 -0.25 -14.19
C THR A 70 -14.76 -0.72 -14.03
N PRO A 71 -15.54 -0.13 -13.09
CA PRO A 71 -16.96 -0.43 -12.98
C PRO A 71 -17.72 -0.32 -14.31
N TRP A 72 -17.31 0.63 -15.18
CA TRP A 72 -17.86 0.76 -16.54
C TRP A 72 -17.50 -0.41 -17.45
N GLN A 73 -16.26 -0.91 -17.42
CA GLN A 73 -15.85 -2.07 -18.24
C GLN A 73 -16.54 -3.35 -17.81
N VAL A 74 -16.69 -3.57 -16.50
CA VAL A 74 -17.43 -4.71 -15.96
C VAL A 74 -18.89 -4.63 -16.40
N LEU A 75 -19.52 -3.45 -16.24
CA LEU A 75 -20.90 -3.25 -16.64
C LEU A 75 -21.11 -3.45 -18.15
N PHE A 76 -20.22 -2.92 -19.00
CA PHE A 76 -20.25 -3.13 -20.44
C PHE A 76 -20.05 -4.61 -20.82
N ALA A 77 -19.09 -5.29 -20.20
CA ALA A 77 -18.80 -6.71 -20.46
C ALA A 77 -19.97 -7.63 -20.07
N THR A 78 -20.75 -7.27 -19.05
CA THR A 78 -21.92 -8.07 -18.63
C THR A 78 -23.09 -8.01 -19.62
N GLN A 79 -23.07 -7.07 -20.58
CA GLN A 79 -24.16 -6.84 -21.55
C GLN A 79 -25.56 -6.74 -20.92
N ASN A 80 -25.62 -6.27 -19.66
CA ASN A 80 -26.88 -6.11 -18.97
C ASN A 80 -27.52 -4.78 -19.39
N ASN A 81 -28.38 -4.82 -20.41
CA ASN A 81 -29.06 -3.64 -20.96
C ASN A 81 -29.77 -2.83 -19.88
N ARG A 82 -30.42 -3.47 -18.92
CA ARG A 82 -31.12 -2.76 -17.83
C ARG A 82 -30.16 -1.99 -16.92
N ALA A 83 -29.06 -2.62 -16.53
CA ALA A 83 -28.04 -1.96 -15.71
C ALA A 83 -27.34 -0.83 -16.49
N PHE A 84 -27.08 -1.04 -17.78
CA PHE A 84 -26.51 -0.04 -18.68
C PHE A 84 -27.41 1.18 -18.84
N ILE A 85 -28.67 0.98 -19.21
CA ILE A 85 -29.66 2.05 -19.36
C ILE A 85 -29.85 2.80 -18.04
N THR A 86 -29.93 2.08 -16.91
CA THR A 86 -30.12 2.71 -15.60
C THR A 86 -28.90 3.56 -15.18
N THR A 87 -27.69 3.13 -15.52
CA THR A 87 -26.45 3.81 -15.12
C THR A 87 -26.05 4.94 -16.07
N MET A 88 -26.23 4.73 -17.38
CA MET A 88 -25.81 5.66 -18.43
C MET A 88 -26.96 6.54 -18.95
N GLY A 89 -28.22 6.17 -18.70
CA GLY A 89 -29.40 6.88 -19.21
C GLY A 89 -29.60 6.78 -20.72
N LEU A 90 -28.92 5.83 -21.38
CA LEU A 90 -28.87 5.69 -22.84
C LEU A 90 -29.24 4.26 -23.22
N ASP A 91 -30.21 4.13 -24.12
CA ASP A 91 -30.59 2.88 -24.76
C ASP A 91 -29.93 2.80 -26.14
N VAL A 92 -28.90 1.97 -26.24
CA VAL A 92 -28.07 1.80 -27.43
C VAL A 92 -28.82 1.10 -28.57
N GLU A 93 -29.90 0.37 -28.29
CA GLU A 93 -30.70 -0.31 -29.32
C GLU A 93 -31.69 0.64 -30.02
N THR A 94 -32.01 1.76 -29.38
CA THR A 94 -32.98 2.75 -29.90
C THR A 94 -32.32 4.00 -30.51
N LEU A 95 -30.99 4.02 -30.58
CA LEU A 95 -30.16 5.07 -31.17
C LEU A 95 -29.77 4.74 -32.62
#